data_AF-A0A2V6DD99-F1
#
_entry.id   AF-A0A2V6DD99-F1
#
_cell.length_a   1.000
_cell.length_b   1.000
_cell.length_c   1.000
_cell.angle_alpha   90.00
_cell.angle_beta   90.00
_cell.angle_gamma   90.00
#
_symmetry.space_group_name_H-M   'P 1'
#
loop_
_entity.id
_entity.type
_entity.pdbx_description
1 polymer ?
#
loop_
_entity_poly.entity_id
_entity_poly.type
_entity_poly.pdbx_seq_one_letter_code
_entity_poly.pdbx_strand_id
1 'polypeptide(L)'
;MNWQWVKDNESALSDKAISYFGSWDKALRHIGLDPRRIRLFRPTWRSVSPWRRAEKPAIVAELRRRSSADEPLSWKKIVREEFGPALLNRAVKLYGSWSCALSAAGLDPFNGARSPWGDAEAADTLCEIKRRKRMGASLRYHKVASEKWGQSLLNQGTALFGSWGEALSAVGIEPQGGRTLWADASKATILAELRRRKRFGASLRSSHVAKEKHGRALRDRVASLFGTWTAALHTAGIEPIKEDSPWKHGSRTAILAEIRRRDGAGEIARDNTGGANEMGRAVN
;
A
#
# COMPACT_ATOMS: atom_id res chain seq x y z
N MET A 1 -51.21 10.97 22.66
CA MET A 1 -51.35 10.42 21.29
C MET A 1 -49.98 10.36 20.65
N ASN A 2 -49.51 9.18 20.25
CA ASN A 2 -48.16 8.99 19.69
C ASN A 2 -48.13 9.43 18.22
N TRP A 3 -47.11 10.20 17.82
CA TRP A 3 -46.93 10.70 16.45
C TRP A 3 -47.02 9.59 15.40
N GLN A 4 -46.44 8.42 15.67
CA GLN A 4 -46.48 7.29 14.73
C GLN A 4 -47.90 6.80 14.48
N TRP A 5 -48.72 6.68 15.53
CA TRP A 5 -50.12 6.28 15.38
C TRP A 5 -50.93 7.32 14.60
N VAL A 6 -50.74 8.62 14.90
CA VAL A 6 -51.43 9.70 14.19
C VAL A 6 -51.00 9.76 12.73
N LYS A 7 -49.71 9.54 12.43
CA LYS A 7 -49.24 9.46 11.05
C LYS A 7 -49.85 8.29 10.29
N ASP A 8 -49.97 7.13 10.94
CA ASP A 8 -50.44 5.90 10.29
C ASP A 8 -51.97 5.84 10.15
N ASN A 9 -52.73 6.57 10.99
CA ASN A 9 -54.20 6.53 11.00
C ASN A 9 -54.86 7.86 10.58
N GLU A 10 -54.17 8.99 10.76
CA GLU A 10 -54.70 10.34 10.55
C GLU A 10 -53.61 11.27 9.97
N SER A 11 -52.99 10.84 8.86
CA SER A 11 -51.87 11.56 8.21
C SER A 11 -52.20 13.03 7.93
N ALA A 12 -53.42 13.34 7.49
CA ALA A 12 -53.89 14.70 7.22
C ALA A 12 -53.82 15.63 8.45
N LEU A 13 -54.09 15.10 9.65
CA LEU A 13 -53.97 15.86 10.90
C LEU A 13 -52.50 16.15 11.21
N SER A 14 -51.62 15.15 11.04
CA SER A 14 -50.18 15.31 11.26
C SER A 14 -49.55 16.30 10.28
N ASP A 15 -49.96 16.28 9.02
CA ASP A 15 -49.44 17.16 7.97
C ASP A 15 -49.89 18.60 8.19
N LYS A 16 -51.17 18.83 8.56
CA LYS A 16 -51.65 20.17 8.93
C LYS A 16 -50.96 20.70 10.17
N ALA A 17 -50.77 19.87 11.20
CA ALA A 17 -50.04 20.28 12.41
C ALA A 17 -48.57 20.64 12.10
N ILE A 18 -47.91 19.92 11.20
CA ILE A 18 -46.55 20.26 10.76
C ILE A 18 -46.56 21.56 9.93
N SER A 19 -47.53 21.73 9.03
CA SER A 19 -47.65 22.94 8.20
C SER A 19 -47.87 24.21 9.04
N TYR A 20 -48.71 24.15 10.08
CA TYR A 20 -49.01 25.33 10.90
C TYR A 20 -47.96 25.60 11.99
N PHE A 21 -47.41 24.57 12.63
CA PHE A 21 -46.55 24.72 13.80
C PHE A 21 -45.08 24.38 13.54
N GLY A 22 -44.74 23.94 12.32
CA GLY A 22 -43.41 23.51 11.90
C GLY A 22 -42.99 22.13 12.41
N SER A 23 -43.59 21.63 13.49
CA SER A 23 -43.45 20.24 13.94
C SER A 23 -44.60 19.81 14.85
N TRP A 24 -44.83 18.50 14.92
CA TRP A 24 -45.81 17.91 15.84
C TRP A 24 -45.48 18.23 17.31
N ASP A 25 -44.20 18.21 17.68
CA ASP A 25 -43.76 18.56 19.04
C ASP A 25 -44.05 20.03 19.39
N LYS A 26 -43.96 20.94 18.40
CA LYS A 26 -44.34 22.34 18.59
C LYS A 26 -45.85 22.50 18.73
N ALA A 27 -46.63 21.78 17.92
CA ALA A 27 -48.09 21.76 18.02
C ALA A 27 -48.55 21.29 19.42
N LEU A 28 -47.95 20.22 19.96
CA LEU A 28 -48.21 19.73 21.31
C LEU A 28 -47.83 20.77 22.39
N ARG A 29 -46.65 21.39 22.29
CA ARG A 29 -46.24 22.44 23.24
C ARG A 29 -47.19 23.64 23.24
N HIS A 30 -47.78 23.96 22.08
CA HIS A 30 -48.69 25.09 21.93
C HIS A 30 -50.00 24.91 22.73
N ILE A 31 -50.43 23.66 22.95
CA ILE A 31 -51.60 23.32 23.75
C ILE A 31 -51.24 22.90 25.19
N GLY A 32 -50.06 23.29 25.68
CA GLY A 32 -49.61 23.02 27.05
C GLY A 32 -49.24 21.55 27.31
N LEU A 33 -49.13 20.75 26.26
CA LEU A 33 -48.83 19.33 26.35
C LEU A 33 -47.32 19.10 26.19
N ASP A 34 -46.70 18.41 27.16
CA ASP A 34 -45.27 18.05 27.05
C ASP A 34 -45.10 16.85 26.09
N PRO A 35 -44.46 17.04 24.92
CA PRO A 35 -44.23 15.95 23.97
C PRO A 35 -43.50 14.76 24.61
N ARG A 36 -42.66 15.00 25.62
CA ARG A 36 -41.91 13.94 26.31
C ARG A 36 -42.79 13.05 27.17
N ARG A 37 -43.88 13.58 27.74
CA ARG A 37 -44.85 12.83 28.57
C ARG A 37 -45.89 12.08 27.73
N ILE A 38 -46.16 12.57 26.51
CA ILE A 38 -47.19 12.04 25.61
C ILE A 38 -46.65 11.01 24.63
N ARG A 39 -45.34 11.04 24.39
CA ARG A 39 -44.64 9.89 23.85
C ARG A 39 -44.92 8.73 24.80
N LEU A 40 -45.89 7.89 24.43
CA LEU A 40 -45.92 6.48 24.81
C LEU A 40 -44.67 5.88 24.20
N PHE A 41 -43.55 6.13 24.88
CA PHE A 41 -42.28 5.54 24.58
C PHE A 41 -42.38 4.09 25.00
N ARG A 42 -42.96 3.27 24.11
CA ARG A 42 -42.41 1.95 23.88
C ARG A 42 -41.55 2.07 22.62
N PRO A 43 -40.24 2.34 22.71
CA PRO A 43 -39.39 1.29 22.21
C PRO A 43 -39.81 0.11 23.08
N THR A 44 -40.50 -0.83 22.48
CA THR A 44 -40.24 -2.17 22.97
C THR A 44 -38.72 -2.25 23.03
N TRP A 45 -38.20 -2.68 24.17
CA TRP A 45 -36.83 -3.15 24.30
C TRP A 45 -36.62 -4.38 23.39
N ARG A 46 -37.09 -4.34 22.12
CA ARG A 46 -36.51 -5.06 20.99
C ARG A 46 -35.15 -4.41 20.76
N SER A 47 -34.29 -4.76 21.70
CA SER A 47 -32.85 -4.63 21.78
C SER A 47 -32.30 -3.27 21.34
N VAL A 48 -31.77 -2.51 22.29
CA VAL A 48 -30.62 -1.66 21.97
C VAL A 48 -29.65 -2.55 21.21
N SER A 49 -29.42 -2.26 19.92
CA SER A 49 -28.57 -3.11 19.09
C SER A 49 -27.26 -3.39 19.83
N PRO A 50 -26.83 -4.65 19.94
CA PRO A 50 -25.59 -4.99 20.64
C PRO A 50 -24.38 -4.24 20.03
N TRP A 51 -24.49 -3.85 18.76
CA TRP A 51 -23.44 -3.16 18.02
C TRP A 51 -23.35 -1.66 18.31
N ARG A 52 -24.35 -1.04 18.94
CA ARG A 52 -24.35 0.42 19.18
C ARG A 52 -23.11 0.89 19.94
N ARG A 53 -22.69 0.12 20.95
CA ARG A 53 -21.54 0.42 21.81
C ARG A 53 -20.42 -0.61 21.67
N ALA A 54 -20.55 -1.58 20.76
CA ALA A 54 -19.54 -2.61 20.55
C ALA A 54 -18.18 -1.99 20.24
N GLU A 55 -17.12 -2.53 20.82
CA GLU A 55 -15.74 -2.13 20.52
C GLU A 55 -15.13 -3.01 19.43
N LYS A 56 -13.90 -2.67 19.02
CA LYS A 56 -13.17 -3.41 17.98
C LYS A 56 -13.15 -4.93 18.22
N PRO A 57 -12.84 -5.44 19.42
CA PRO A 57 -12.81 -6.89 19.66
C PRO A 57 -14.16 -7.58 19.47
N ALA A 58 -15.26 -6.92 19.88
CA ALA A 58 -16.61 -7.47 19.75
C ALA A 58 -17.03 -7.62 18.29
N ILE A 59 -16.68 -6.64 17.43
CA ILE A 59 -16.90 -6.75 15.99
C ILE A 59 -16.10 -7.90 15.40
N VAL A 60 -14.81 -8.01 15.73
CA VAL A 60 -13.95 -9.11 15.23
C VAL A 60 -14.47 -10.48 15.66
N ALA A 61 -14.91 -10.61 16.92
CA ALA A 61 -15.49 -11.84 17.43
C ALA A 61 -16.75 -12.24 16.66
N GLU A 62 -17.64 -11.29 16.36
CA GLU A 62 -18.84 -11.57 15.57
C GLU A 62 -18.53 -11.99 14.13
N LEU A 63 -17.59 -11.30 13.48
CA LEU A 63 -17.20 -11.65 12.10
C LEU A 63 -16.61 -13.07 12.04
N ARG A 64 -15.79 -13.44 13.03
CA ARG A 64 -15.26 -14.80 13.15
C ARG A 64 -16.35 -15.82 13.42
N ARG A 65 -17.27 -15.52 14.35
CA ARG A 65 -18.41 -16.39 14.66
C ARG A 65 -19.28 -16.64 13.43
N ARG A 66 -19.60 -15.58 12.68
CA ARG A 66 -20.33 -15.70 11.39
C ARG A 66 -19.59 -16.59 10.41
N SER A 67 -18.29 -16.37 10.24
CA SER A 67 -17.47 -17.20 9.35
C SER A 67 -17.45 -18.67 9.77
N SER A 68 -17.37 -18.96 11.07
CA SER A 68 -17.38 -20.33 11.60
C SER A 68 -18.74 -21.01 11.50
N ALA A 69 -19.83 -20.24 11.50
CA ALA A 69 -21.20 -20.71 11.33
C ALA A 69 -21.66 -20.76 9.86
N ASP A 70 -20.76 -20.50 8.90
CA ASP A 70 -21.07 -20.33 7.46
C ASP A 70 -22.20 -19.32 7.19
N GLU A 71 -22.29 -18.30 8.06
CA GLU A 71 -23.27 -17.25 7.92
C GLU A 71 -22.81 -16.18 6.92
N PRO A 72 -23.75 -15.44 6.30
CA PRO A 72 -23.41 -14.40 5.35
C PRO A 72 -22.48 -13.32 5.91
N LEU A 73 -21.35 -13.11 5.23
CA LEU A 73 -20.45 -11.97 5.42
C LEU A 73 -20.66 -10.85 4.38
N SER A 74 -21.57 -11.07 3.42
CA SER A 74 -21.82 -10.09 2.37
C SER A 74 -22.68 -8.95 2.89
N TRP A 75 -22.26 -7.71 2.58
CA TRP A 75 -22.99 -6.50 2.97
C TRP A 75 -24.48 -6.57 2.62
N LYS A 76 -24.81 -7.02 1.40
CA LYS A 76 -26.19 -7.11 0.88
C LYS A 76 -27.07 -8.09 1.66
N LYS A 77 -26.50 -9.15 2.22
CA LYS A 77 -27.25 -10.11 3.04
C LYS A 77 -27.39 -9.57 4.46
N ILE A 78 -26.29 -9.10 5.06
CA ILE A 78 -26.26 -8.59 6.43
C ILE A 78 -27.22 -7.40 6.59
N VAL A 79 -27.23 -6.44 5.66
CA VAL A 79 -28.06 -5.22 5.79
C VAL A 79 -29.56 -5.50 5.92
N ARG A 80 -30.02 -6.70 5.55
CA ARG A 80 -31.43 -7.13 5.65
C ARG A 80 -31.78 -7.80 6.98
N GLU A 81 -30.79 -8.05 7.84
CA GLU A 81 -30.97 -8.66 9.15
C GLU A 81 -31.36 -7.62 10.21
N GLU A 82 -32.02 -8.05 11.29
CA GLU A 82 -32.58 -7.17 12.34
C GLU A 82 -31.56 -6.16 12.91
N PHE A 83 -30.32 -6.59 13.18
CA PHE A 83 -29.23 -5.72 13.64
C PHE A 83 -28.11 -5.52 12.63
N GLY A 84 -28.33 -5.95 11.39
CA GLY A 84 -27.34 -5.91 10.32
C GLY A 84 -26.82 -4.51 10.01
N PRO A 85 -27.69 -3.52 9.73
CA PRO A 85 -27.25 -2.14 9.50
C PRO A 85 -26.43 -1.56 10.65
N ALA A 86 -26.77 -1.90 11.89
CA ALA A 86 -26.04 -1.44 13.06
C ALA A 86 -24.64 -2.08 13.16
N LEU A 87 -24.51 -3.37 12.84
CA LEU A 87 -23.22 -4.07 12.75
C LEU A 87 -22.34 -3.45 11.67
N LEU A 88 -22.87 -3.30 10.46
CA LEU A 88 -22.15 -2.75 9.30
C LEU A 88 -21.65 -1.32 9.58
N ASN A 89 -22.55 -0.44 10.04
CA ASN A 89 -22.20 0.94 10.35
C ASN A 89 -21.19 1.04 11.49
N ARG A 90 -21.31 0.19 12.52
CA ARG A 90 -20.33 0.18 13.61
C ARG A 90 -18.97 -0.31 13.14
N ALA A 91 -18.93 -1.36 12.33
CA ALA A 91 -17.69 -1.89 11.76
C ALA A 91 -16.98 -0.85 10.90
N VAL A 92 -17.69 -0.21 9.96
CA VAL A 92 -17.16 0.88 9.14
C VAL A 92 -16.64 2.02 10.01
N LYS A 93 -17.40 2.45 11.03
CA LYS A 93 -16.95 3.52 11.94
C LYS A 93 -15.65 3.19 12.69
N LEU A 94 -15.47 1.94 13.10
CA LEU A 94 -14.30 1.53 13.90
C LEU A 94 -13.07 1.18 13.05
N TYR A 95 -13.28 0.68 11.84
CA TYR A 95 -12.22 0.13 10.98
C TYR A 95 -11.98 0.94 9.70
N GLY A 96 -12.82 1.93 9.41
CA GLY A 96 -12.77 2.75 8.19
C GLY A 96 -13.57 2.15 7.04
N SER A 97 -13.52 0.83 6.85
CA SER A 97 -14.33 0.12 5.85
C SER A 97 -14.75 -1.27 6.33
N TRP A 98 -15.70 -1.88 5.63
CA TRP A 98 -16.11 -3.26 5.90
C TRP A 98 -14.97 -4.26 5.63
N SER A 99 -14.22 -4.05 4.54
CA SER A 99 -13.06 -4.87 4.20
C SER A 99 -11.99 -4.79 5.29
N CYS A 100 -11.80 -3.61 5.90
CA CYS A 100 -10.94 -3.45 7.07
C CYS A 100 -11.39 -4.27 8.28
N ALA A 101 -12.69 -4.33 8.55
CA ALA A 101 -13.21 -5.13 9.66
C ALA A 101 -13.01 -6.63 9.42
N LEU A 102 -13.27 -7.12 8.21
CA LEU A 102 -13.02 -8.51 7.81
C LEU A 102 -11.53 -8.87 7.87
N SER A 103 -10.66 -8.02 7.34
CA SER A 103 -9.21 -8.19 7.40
C SER A 103 -8.68 -8.17 8.83
N ALA A 104 -9.26 -7.34 9.72
CA ALA A 104 -8.93 -7.36 11.15
C ALA A 104 -9.36 -8.67 11.83
N ALA A 105 -10.46 -9.28 11.37
CA ALA A 105 -10.90 -10.59 11.81
C ALA A 105 -10.06 -11.75 11.26
N GLY A 106 -9.16 -11.49 10.29
CA GLY A 106 -8.36 -12.51 9.61
C GLY A 106 -9.11 -13.19 8.46
N LEU A 107 -10.23 -12.61 8.02
CA LEU A 107 -11.04 -13.09 6.92
C LEU A 107 -10.59 -12.42 5.62
N ASP A 108 -10.69 -13.13 4.51
CA ASP A 108 -10.45 -12.56 3.19
C ASP A 108 -11.70 -11.79 2.73
N PRO A 109 -11.67 -10.44 2.69
CA PRO A 109 -12.82 -9.64 2.29
C PRO A 109 -13.17 -9.77 0.80
N PHE A 110 -12.33 -10.47 0.03
CA PHE A 110 -12.37 -10.46 -1.42
C PHE A 110 -12.74 -11.81 -2.04
N ASN A 111 -13.16 -12.80 -1.26
CA ASN A 111 -13.41 -14.18 -1.72
C ASN A 111 -14.62 -14.40 -2.67
N GLY A 112 -15.19 -13.35 -3.28
CA GLY A 112 -16.38 -13.42 -4.12
C GLY A 112 -16.17 -13.94 -5.55
N ALA A 113 -17.25 -14.04 -6.33
CA ALA A 113 -17.19 -14.42 -7.75
C ALA A 113 -16.78 -13.26 -8.69
N ARG A 114 -16.87 -12.01 -8.23
CA ARG A 114 -16.51 -10.81 -8.98
C ARG A 114 -15.30 -10.13 -8.34
N SER A 115 -14.51 -9.43 -9.16
CA SER A 115 -13.41 -8.61 -8.66
C SER A 115 -13.96 -7.57 -7.69
N PRO A 116 -13.41 -7.46 -6.47
CA PRO A 116 -13.88 -6.50 -5.48
C PRO A 116 -13.37 -5.08 -5.74
N TRP A 117 -12.41 -4.91 -6.66
CA TRP A 117 -11.65 -3.68 -6.83
C TRP A 117 -12.33 -2.63 -7.70
N GLY A 118 -13.45 -2.98 -8.35
CA GLY A 118 -14.18 -2.04 -9.20
C GLY A 118 -14.79 -0.87 -8.42
N ASP A 119 -15.29 -1.14 -7.21
CA ASP A 119 -15.93 -0.16 -6.33
C ASP A 119 -15.14 0.06 -5.03
N ALA A 120 -13.91 -0.45 -4.94
CA ALA A 120 -13.11 -0.39 -3.72
C ALA A 120 -12.64 1.04 -3.44
N GLU A 121 -12.77 1.49 -2.19
CA GLU A 121 -12.29 2.80 -1.77
C GLU A 121 -10.82 2.76 -1.37
N ALA A 122 -10.22 3.93 -1.18
CA ALA A 122 -8.83 4.06 -0.72
C ALA A 122 -8.57 3.24 0.56
N ALA A 123 -9.51 3.23 1.50
CA ALA A 123 -9.40 2.44 2.72
C ALA A 123 -9.30 0.93 2.46
N ASP A 124 -10.05 0.41 1.48
CA ASP A 124 -10.05 -1.02 1.14
C ASP A 124 -8.72 -1.44 0.51
N THR A 125 -8.19 -0.64 -0.42
CA THR A 125 -6.88 -0.87 -1.04
C THR A 125 -5.76 -0.86 0.00
N LEU A 126 -5.72 0.15 0.88
CA LEU A 126 -4.72 0.24 1.95
C LEU A 126 -4.83 -0.93 2.93
N CYS A 127 -6.05 -1.37 3.22
CA CYS A 127 -6.26 -2.52 4.08
C CYS A 127 -5.71 -3.80 3.50
N GLU A 128 -5.92 -4.02 2.20
CA GLU A 128 -5.41 -5.21 1.54
C GLU A 128 -3.89 -5.23 1.49
N ILE A 129 -3.26 -4.09 1.21
CA ILE A 129 -1.80 -3.97 1.27
C ILE A 129 -1.30 -4.36 2.67
N LYS A 130 -1.95 -3.86 3.73
CA LYS A 130 -1.63 -4.22 5.12
C LYS A 130 -1.86 -5.71 5.40
N ARG A 131 -2.96 -6.29 4.89
CA ARG A 131 -3.27 -7.73 5.02
C ARG A 131 -2.18 -8.57 4.39
N ARG A 132 -1.83 -8.29 3.13
CA ARG A 132 -0.79 -9.00 2.37
C ARG A 132 0.56 -8.91 3.06
N LYS A 133 0.93 -7.75 3.60
CA LYS A 133 2.14 -7.60 4.43
C LYS A 133 2.10 -8.49 5.67
N ARG A 134 1.00 -8.52 6.41
CA ARG A 134 0.84 -9.39 7.61
C ARG A 134 0.94 -10.88 7.28
N MET A 135 0.45 -11.28 6.10
CA MET A 135 0.49 -12.67 5.62
C MET A 135 1.82 -13.04 4.95
N GLY A 136 2.77 -12.12 4.81
CA GLY A 136 4.02 -12.34 4.07
C GLY A 136 3.82 -12.53 2.57
N ALA A 137 2.66 -12.14 2.01
CA ALA A 137 2.40 -12.18 0.58
C ALA A 137 3.25 -11.14 -0.17
N SER A 138 3.58 -11.44 -1.43
CA SER A 138 4.42 -10.54 -2.22
C SER A 138 3.69 -9.23 -2.55
N LEU A 139 4.34 -8.10 -2.31
CA LEU A 139 3.87 -6.78 -2.74
C LEU A 139 4.54 -6.31 -4.04
N ARG A 140 5.39 -7.16 -4.65
CA ARG A 140 6.06 -6.87 -5.91
C ARG A 140 5.05 -6.86 -7.04
N TYR A 141 5.06 -5.80 -7.85
CA TYR A 141 4.08 -5.57 -8.91
C TYR A 141 3.77 -6.82 -9.76
N HIS A 142 4.79 -7.47 -10.33
CA HIS A 142 4.59 -8.64 -11.21
C HIS A 142 4.02 -9.86 -10.48
N LYS A 143 4.38 -10.08 -9.21
CA LYS A 143 3.82 -11.17 -8.41
C LYS A 143 2.36 -10.89 -8.09
N VAL A 144 2.06 -9.65 -7.68
CA VAL A 144 0.69 -9.21 -7.48
C VAL A 144 -0.12 -9.40 -8.75
N ALA A 145 0.37 -8.93 -9.91
CA ALA A 145 -0.34 -9.00 -11.19
C ALA A 145 -0.71 -10.44 -11.59
N SER A 146 0.11 -11.42 -11.22
CA SER A 146 -0.13 -12.84 -11.51
C SER A 146 -1.20 -13.51 -10.63
N GLU A 147 -1.63 -12.85 -9.55
CA GLU A 147 -2.63 -13.39 -8.64
C GLU A 147 -4.06 -13.11 -9.10
N LYS A 148 -5.02 -13.85 -8.54
CA LYS A 148 -6.44 -13.64 -8.77
C LYS A 148 -6.84 -12.20 -8.39
N TRP A 149 -7.38 -11.47 -9.37
CA TRP A 149 -7.70 -10.03 -9.29
C TRP A 149 -6.53 -9.10 -8.97
N GLY A 150 -5.30 -9.61 -9.04
CA GLY A 150 -4.10 -8.83 -8.75
C GLY A 150 -3.94 -7.63 -9.67
N GLN A 151 -4.22 -7.79 -10.96
CA GLN A 151 -4.23 -6.67 -11.90
C GLN A 151 -5.29 -5.62 -11.56
N SER A 152 -6.49 -6.04 -11.12
CA SER A 152 -7.53 -5.10 -10.69
C SER A 152 -7.12 -4.32 -9.44
N LEU A 153 -6.47 -4.98 -8.47
CA LEU A 153 -5.91 -4.31 -7.28
C LEU A 153 -4.83 -3.28 -7.66
N LEU A 154 -3.91 -3.64 -8.56
CA LEU A 154 -2.86 -2.73 -9.02
C LEU A 154 -3.43 -1.52 -9.74
N ASN A 155 -4.41 -1.75 -10.62
CA ASN A 155 -5.10 -0.67 -11.33
C ASN A 155 -5.83 0.25 -10.36
N GLN A 156 -6.54 -0.31 -9.37
CA GLN A 156 -7.25 0.49 -8.39
C GLN A 156 -6.31 1.28 -7.48
N GLY A 157 -5.22 0.66 -7.02
CA GLY A 157 -4.18 1.37 -6.27
C GLY A 157 -3.53 2.49 -7.08
N THR A 158 -3.34 2.28 -8.38
CA THR A 158 -2.83 3.32 -9.29
C THR A 158 -3.85 4.44 -9.50
N ALA A 159 -5.14 4.12 -9.67
CA ALA A 159 -6.19 5.10 -9.86
C ALA A 159 -6.40 5.99 -8.62
N LEU A 160 -6.35 5.40 -7.42
CA LEU A 160 -6.61 6.11 -6.16
C LEU A 160 -5.41 6.87 -5.60
N PHE A 161 -4.18 6.37 -5.82
CA PHE A 161 -2.96 6.92 -5.22
C PHE A 161 -1.95 7.44 -6.26
N GLY A 162 -2.28 7.39 -7.55
CA GLY A 162 -1.40 7.76 -8.66
C GLY A 162 -0.42 6.65 -9.07
N SER A 163 0.04 5.81 -8.14
CA SER A 163 0.82 4.60 -8.46
C SER A 163 0.71 3.54 -7.38
N TRP A 164 1.02 2.29 -7.74
CA TRP A 164 1.16 1.21 -6.75
C TRP A 164 2.23 1.51 -5.69
N GLY A 165 3.31 2.19 -6.07
CA GLY A 165 4.36 2.61 -5.13
C GLY A 165 3.81 3.58 -4.08
N GLU A 166 3.04 4.59 -4.50
CA GLU A 166 2.43 5.56 -3.59
C GLU A 166 1.39 4.89 -2.66
N ALA A 167 0.63 3.92 -3.16
CA ALA A 167 -0.28 3.13 -2.32
C ALA A 167 0.46 2.33 -1.23
N LEU A 168 1.66 1.79 -1.54
CA LEU A 168 2.53 1.13 -0.55
C LEU A 168 3.10 2.15 0.45
N SER A 169 3.57 3.30 -0.02
CA SER A 169 4.09 4.40 0.80
C SER A 169 3.04 4.91 1.79
N ALA A 170 1.77 5.02 1.38
CA ALA A 170 0.66 5.47 2.21
C ALA A 170 0.40 4.58 3.44
N VAL A 171 0.91 3.34 3.46
CA VAL A 171 0.87 2.44 4.63
C VAL A 171 2.25 2.20 5.25
N GLY A 172 3.24 3.04 4.94
CA GLY A 172 4.60 2.96 5.47
C GLY A 172 5.38 1.74 4.95
N ILE A 173 5.12 1.32 3.72
CA ILE A 173 5.86 0.24 3.07
C ILE A 173 6.70 0.82 1.95
N GLU A 174 8.01 0.75 2.12
CA GLU A 174 8.97 1.10 1.07
C GLU A 174 8.78 0.21 -0.17
N PRO A 175 8.46 0.78 -1.35
CA PRO A 175 8.23 0.00 -2.56
C PRO A 175 9.47 -0.81 -2.96
N GLN A 176 9.36 -2.13 -2.90
CA GLN A 176 10.42 -3.03 -3.35
C GLN A 176 10.41 -3.12 -4.88
N GLY A 177 11.34 -2.42 -5.52
CA GLY A 177 11.49 -2.44 -6.99
C GLY A 177 10.54 -1.53 -7.75
N GLY A 178 10.05 -0.44 -7.13
CA GLY A 178 9.41 0.65 -7.88
C GLY A 178 10.37 1.27 -8.90
N ARG A 179 9.82 1.94 -9.94
CA ARG A 179 10.60 2.82 -10.82
C ARG A 179 11.50 3.66 -9.92
N THR A 180 12.81 3.44 -10.01
CA THR A 180 13.76 4.28 -9.29
C THR A 180 13.46 5.73 -9.65
N LEU A 181 13.73 6.69 -8.76
CA LEU A 181 13.63 8.13 -9.07
C LEU A 181 14.31 8.50 -10.42
N TRP A 182 15.28 7.68 -10.85
CA TRP A 182 16.00 7.79 -12.10
C TRP A 182 15.24 7.38 -13.36
N ALA A 183 14.18 6.58 -13.29
CA ALA A 183 13.48 6.09 -14.48
C ALA A 183 12.90 7.25 -15.31
N ASP A 184 12.31 8.22 -14.62
CA ASP A 184 11.66 9.40 -15.21
C ASP A 184 12.46 10.69 -14.95
N ALA A 185 13.67 10.60 -14.37
CA ALA A 185 14.48 11.78 -14.04
C ALA A 185 14.81 12.60 -15.29
N SER A 186 14.68 13.92 -15.18
CA SER A 186 15.07 14.86 -16.24
C SER A 186 16.59 15.03 -16.31
N LYS A 187 17.09 15.62 -17.40
CA LYS A 187 18.52 16.02 -17.50
C LYS A 187 18.93 16.90 -16.32
N ALA A 188 18.11 17.88 -15.93
CA ALA A 188 18.39 18.77 -14.81
C ALA A 188 18.53 18.01 -13.47
N THR A 189 17.65 17.03 -13.23
CA THR A 189 17.66 16.18 -12.03
C THR A 189 18.95 15.35 -11.93
N ILE A 190 19.39 14.78 -13.06
CA ILE A 190 20.64 14.03 -13.13
C ILE A 190 21.85 14.93 -12.84
N LEU A 191 21.91 16.12 -13.44
CA LEU A 191 23.01 17.07 -13.20
C LEU A 191 23.04 17.54 -11.75
N ALA A 192 21.88 17.77 -11.14
CA ALA A 192 21.77 18.13 -9.73
C ALA A 192 22.31 17.01 -8.82
N GLU A 193 22.00 15.75 -9.10
CA GLU A 193 22.54 14.62 -8.34
C GLU A 193 24.05 14.48 -8.51
N LEU A 194 24.59 14.64 -9.72
CA LEU A 194 26.04 14.58 -9.94
C LEU A 194 26.77 15.69 -9.17
N ARG A 195 26.22 16.92 -9.17
CA ARG A 195 26.76 18.05 -8.38
C ARG A 195 26.63 17.83 -6.88
N ARG A 196 25.52 17.25 -6.42
CA ARG A 196 25.33 16.84 -5.03
C ARG A 196 26.40 15.84 -4.61
N ARG A 197 26.63 14.78 -5.40
CA ARG A 197 27.67 13.77 -5.14
C ARG A 197 29.04 14.40 -5.00
N LYS A 198 29.40 15.33 -5.90
CA LYS A 198 30.64 16.11 -5.80
C LYS A 198 30.73 16.90 -4.49
N ARG A 199 29.66 17.62 -4.12
CA ARG A 199 29.62 18.45 -2.90
C ARG A 199 29.83 17.62 -1.62
N PHE A 200 29.26 16.42 -1.57
CA PHE A 200 29.34 15.54 -0.41
C PHE A 200 30.52 14.55 -0.47
N GLY A 201 31.43 14.69 -1.43
CA GLY A 201 32.57 13.79 -1.58
C GLY A 201 32.18 12.34 -1.91
N ALA A 202 30.95 12.11 -2.37
CA ALA A 202 30.49 10.79 -2.78
C ALA A 202 31.17 10.37 -4.09
N SER A 203 31.32 9.06 -4.29
CA SER A 203 31.96 8.54 -5.50
C SER A 203 31.23 8.99 -6.76
N LEU A 204 31.99 9.57 -7.69
CA LEU A 204 31.55 9.92 -9.04
C LEU A 204 31.97 8.86 -10.08
N ARG A 205 32.63 7.78 -9.64
CA ARG A 205 33.03 6.69 -10.53
C ARG A 205 31.81 5.87 -10.89
N SER A 206 31.47 5.83 -12.18
CA SER A 206 30.31 5.08 -12.71
C SER A 206 30.23 3.63 -12.20
N SER A 207 31.37 2.94 -12.12
CA SER A 207 31.47 1.56 -11.62
C SER A 207 31.15 1.43 -10.13
N HIS A 208 31.54 2.41 -9.32
CA HIS A 208 31.20 2.44 -7.90
C HIS A 208 29.73 2.81 -7.71
N VAL A 209 29.26 3.84 -8.41
CA VAL A 209 27.86 4.27 -8.36
C VAL A 209 26.93 3.12 -8.75
N ALA A 210 27.26 2.34 -9.79
CA ALA A 210 26.46 1.20 -10.21
C ALA A 210 26.28 0.09 -9.14
N LYS A 211 27.17 0.02 -8.14
CA LYS A 211 27.09 -0.93 -7.02
C LYS A 211 26.21 -0.42 -5.88
N GLU A 212 25.89 0.87 -5.84
CA GLU A 212 25.04 1.48 -4.83
C GLU A 212 23.55 1.13 -5.03
N LYS A 213 22.75 1.33 -3.97
CA LYS A 213 21.29 1.18 -4.03
C LYS A 213 20.72 2.12 -5.09
N HIS A 214 20.02 1.57 -6.08
CA HIS A 214 19.47 2.27 -7.27
C HIS A 214 20.52 2.86 -8.23
N GLY A 215 21.80 2.58 -8.03
CA GLY A 215 22.88 3.17 -8.83
C GLY A 215 22.94 2.69 -10.28
N ARG A 216 22.53 1.44 -10.55
CA ARG A 216 22.38 0.94 -11.95
C ARG A 216 21.35 1.76 -12.73
N ALA A 217 20.21 2.05 -12.13
CA ALA A 217 19.17 2.82 -12.80
C ALA A 217 19.58 4.29 -13.04
N LEU A 218 20.35 4.89 -12.11
CA LEU A 218 20.98 6.19 -12.35
C LEU A 218 21.92 6.15 -13.56
N ARG A 219 22.80 5.13 -13.62
CA ARG A 219 23.73 4.95 -14.73
C ARG A 219 23.03 4.73 -16.07
N ASP A 220 21.98 3.91 -16.09
CA ASP A 220 21.22 3.62 -17.30
C ASP A 220 20.48 4.88 -17.79
N ARG A 221 19.91 5.67 -16.86
CA ARG A 221 19.29 6.96 -17.21
C ARG A 221 20.31 7.98 -17.73
N VAL A 222 21.48 8.05 -17.11
CA VAL A 222 22.59 8.90 -17.58
C VAL A 222 22.98 8.53 -19.01
N ALA A 223 23.14 7.23 -19.30
CA ALA A 223 23.45 6.75 -20.65
C ALA A 223 22.35 7.13 -21.65
N SER A 224 21.07 6.97 -21.28
CA SER A 224 19.94 7.34 -22.13
C SER A 224 19.85 8.85 -22.43
N LEU A 225 20.15 9.72 -21.47
CA LEU A 225 19.97 11.17 -21.63
C LEU A 225 21.21 11.91 -22.16
N PHE A 226 22.40 11.43 -21.82
CA PHE A 226 23.67 12.12 -22.11
C PHE A 226 24.63 11.26 -22.95
N GLY A 227 24.24 10.04 -23.31
CA GLY A 227 25.06 9.06 -24.04
C GLY A 227 26.08 8.38 -23.13
N THR A 228 26.93 9.16 -22.44
CA THR A 228 27.98 8.63 -21.56
C THR A 228 27.96 9.29 -20.19
N TRP A 229 28.47 8.57 -19.19
CA TRP A 229 28.66 9.11 -17.83
C TRP A 229 29.61 10.31 -17.83
N THR A 230 30.67 10.25 -18.62
CA THR A 230 31.65 11.32 -18.80
C THR A 230 31.02 12.58 -19.38
N ALA A 231 30.15 12.44 -20.40
CA ALA A 231 29.42 13.58 -20.98
C ALA A 231 28.49 14.24 -19.96
N ALA A 232 27.83 13.46 -19.11
CA ALA A 232 27.00 13.99 -18.03
C ALA A 232 27.84 14.75 -16.97
N LEU A 233 29.04 14.26 -16.62
CA LEU A 233 29.96 14.95 -15.72
C LEU A 233 30.44 16.29 -16.31
N HIS A 234 30.86 16.32 -17.57
CA HIS A 234 31.23 17.57 -18.25
C HIS A 234 30.07 18.57 -18.26
N THR A 235 28.87 18.11 -18.62
CA THR A 235 27.65 18.96 -18.61
C THR A 235 27.32 19.46 -17.20
N ALA A 236 27.67 18.69 -16.16
CA ALA A 236 27.49 19.09 -14.76
C ALA A 236 28.55 20.10 -14.27
N GLY A 237 29.57 20.42 -15.07
CA GLY A 237 30.72 21.23 -14.67
C GLY A 237 31.69 20.45 -13.76
N ILE A 238 31.77 19.13 -13.94
CA ILE A 238 32.59 18.23 -13.14
C ILE A 238 33.63 17.62 -14.05
N GLU A 239 34.90 17.93 -13.79
CA GLU A 239 35.99 17.29 -14.52
C GLU A 239 36.05 15.80 -14.15
N PRO A 240 35.94 14.89 -15.12
CA PRO A 240 36.03 13.47 -14.87
C PRO A 240 37.42 13.13 -14.35
N ILE A 241 37.50 12.27 -13.33
CA ILE A 241 38.77 11.69 -12.92
C ILE A 241 39.23 10.81 -14.08
N LYS A 242 40.28 11.23 -14.79
CA LYS A 242 40.92 10.41 -15.84
C LYS A 242 41.48 9.16 -15.16
N GLU A 243 40.96 7.99 -15.51
CA GLU A 243 41.69 6.74 -15.32
C GLU A 243 42.82 6.74 -16.35
N ASP A 244 43.98 7.23 -15.94
CA ASP A 244 45.23 6.91 -16.63
C ASP A 244 45.57 5.45 -16.29
N SER A 245 44.83 4.53 -16.89
CA SER A 245 45.29 3.15 -16.97
C SER A 245 46.57 3.16 -17.80
N PRO A 246 47.71 2.69 -17.25
CA PRO A 246 48.96 2.60 -18.03
C PRO A 246 48.81 1.70 -19.26
N TRP A 247 47.72 0.93 -19.36
CA TRP A 247 47.40 0.04 -20.47
C TRP A 247 46.47 0.64 -21.53
N LYS A 248 46.02 1.89 -21.38
CA LYS A 248 45.08 2.55 -22.31
C LYS A 248 45.60 2.62 -23.76
N HIS A 249 46.92 2.68 -23.93
CA HIS A 249 47.61 2.61 -25.22
C HIS A 249 48.64 1.46 -25.27
N GLY A 250 48.50 0.47 -24.39
CA GLY A 250 49.43 -0.66 -24.32
C GLY A 250 49.35 -1.52 -25.59
N SER A 251 50.50 -1.78 -26.21
CA SER A 251 50.56 -2.70 -27.35
C SER A 251 50.22 -4.13 -26.91
N ARG A 252 49.71 -4.95 -27.83
CA ARG A 252 49.41 -6.37 -27.57
C ARG A 252 50.63 -7.12 -27.00
N THR A 253 51.83 -6.78 -27.45
CA THR A 253 53.09 -7.35 -26.94
C THR A 253 53.38 -6.91 -25.51
N ALA A 254 53.17 -5.64 -25.16
CA ALA A 254 53.36 -5.14 -23.81
C ALA A 254 52.40 -5.77 -22.79
N ILE A 255 51.13 -5.96 -23.18
CA ILE A 255 50.12 -6.62 -22.32
C ILE A 255 50.49 -8.09 -22.09
N LEU A 256 50.88 -8.82 -23.13
CA LEU A 256 51.27 -10.23 -23.00
C LEU A 256 52.57 -10.41 -22.20
N ALA A 257 53.52 -9.48 -22.32
CA ALA A 257 54.75 -9.48 -21.53
C ALA A 257 54.46 -9.27 -20.04
N GLU A 258 53.56 -8.36 -19.70
CA GLU A 258 53.18 -8.13 -18.29
C GLU A 258 52.42 -9.32 -17.69
N ILE A 259 51.51 -9.94 -18.46
CA ILE A 259 50.80 -11.15 -17.98
C ILE A 259 51.81 -12.26 -17.68
N ARG A 260 52.80 -12.48 -18.56
CA ARG A 260 53.87 -13.47 -18.33
C ARG A 260 54.77 -13.11 -17.14
N ARG A 261 55.08 -11.82 -16.94
CA ARG A 261 55.84 -11.35 -15.77
C ARG A 261 55.10 -11.69 -14.47
N ARG A 262 53.79 -11.42 -14.42
CA ARG A 262 52.95 -11.69 -13.24
C ARG A 262 52.78 -13.18 -12.95
N ASP A 263 52.66 -13.98 -14.01
CA ASP A 263 52.60 -15.44 -13.91
C ASP A 263 53.92 -16.00 -13.36
N GLY A 264 55.07 -15.58 -13.92
CA GLY A 264 56.39 -15.97 -13.42
C GLY A 264 56.70 -15.46 -12.01
N ALA A 265 56.09 -14.36 -11.58
CA ALA A 265 56.18 -13.83 -10.21
C ALA A 265 55.20 -14.51 -9.22
N GLY A 266 54.35 -15.44 -9.69
CA GLY A 266 53.35 -16.13 -8.86
C GLY A 266 52.22 -15.21 -8.36
N GLU A 267 52.07 -14.02 -8.93
CA GLU A 267 51.08 -13.01 -8.49
C GLU A 267 49.64 -13.43 -8.86
N ILE A 268 49.46 -14.28 -9.88
CA ILE A 268 48.14 -14.70 -10.38
C ILE A 268 47.47 -15.73 -9.44
N ALA A 269 48.26 -16.50 -8.68
CA ALA A 269 47.75 -17.59 -7.84
C ALA A 269 47.19 -17.14 -6.48
N ARG A 270 47.46 -15.91 -6.03
CA ARG A 270 47.16 -15.47 -4.65
C ARG A 270 45.70 -15.10 -4.39
N ASP A 271 44.90 -14.82 -5.42
CA ASP A 271 43.52 -14.31 -5.26
C ASP A 271 42.42 -15.38 -5.28
N ASN A 272 42.75 -16.68 -5.38
CA ASN A 272 41.74 -17.74 -5.54
C ASN A 272 41.62 -18.74 -4.38
N THR A 273 42.31 -18.54 -3.25
CA THR A 273 42.14 -19.37 -2.05
C THR A 273 41.25 -18.66 -1.03
N GLY A 274 39.96 -18.58 -1.36
CA GLY A 274 38.89 -18.20 -0.43
C GLY A 274 37.77 -19.23 -0.51
N GLY A 275 37.97 -20.40 0.11
CA GLY A 275 36.91 -21.38 0.35
C GLY A 275 37.16 -22.78 -0.25
N ALA A 276 38.03 -23.57 0.39
CA ALA A 276 37.86 -25.02 0.45
C ALA A 276 38.51 -25.50 1.75
N ASN A 277 37.66 -25.70 2.74
CA ASN A 277 38.01 -26.19 4.07
C ASN A 277 38.47 -27.64 3.99
N GLU A 278 39.46 -27.95 4.82
CA GLU A 278 40.06 -29.25 5.04
C GLU A 278 39.01 -30.31 5.44
N MET A 279 39.07 -31.48 4.79
CA MET A 279 38.80 -32.76 5.44
C MET A 279 39.91 -33.72 5.04
N GLY A 280 40.64 -34.17 6.05
CA GLY A 280 41.89 -34.90 5.92
C GLY A 280 41.77 -36.34 5.41
N ARG A 281 42.93 -36.79 4.92
CA ARG A 281 43.61 -38.10 5.13
C ARG A 281 42.82 -39.14 5.96
N ALA A 282 42.83 -40.44 5.65
CA ALA A 282 43.93 -41.26 5.13
C ALA A 282 43.40 -42.57 4.51
N VAL A 283 44.23 -43.17 3.65
CA VAL A 283 44.23 -44.61 3.38
C VAL A 283 45.27 -45.25 4.32
N ASN A 284 44.91 -46.42 4.86
CA ASN A 284 45.57 -47.29 5.84
C ASN A 284 45.53 -46.86 7.30
#